data_AF-A0A9N9MSK0-F1
#
_entry.id   AF-A0A9N9MSK0-F1
#
_cell.length_a   1.000
_cell.length_b   1.000
_cell.length_c   1.000
_cell.angle_alpha   90.00
_cell.angle_beta   90.00
_cell.angle_gamma   90.00
#
_symmetry.space_group_name_H-M   'P 1'
#
loop_
_entity.id
_entity.type
_entity.pdbx_description
1 polymer ?
#
loop_
_entity_poly.entity_id
_entity_poly.type
_entity_poly.pdbx_seq_one_letter_code
_entity_poly.pdbx_strand_id
1 'polypeptide(L)'
;MDDIGRQIVVRLSNIIDLVAVEGIYHLICYKNLMRDTPGSSKDSQGKDGRQSAFLKLCSYMESSDDCQFSLGKLAEKFEEFCDTKESYVRRWVREKLQRHFGEKITVTGLQAKDTIITLPKLKKCLTAQEISYFGQIPIKLYKKSKSGIEKVKVAKVSVEATDLTKSNVLNSIKLDILWASGYCLSNCSTPNWNGFMSLVLEWTKPFEKSKIVTLPFINLSPSDLSTIYTALEFALSETRKSHQRSCIVTFDQPLFQKASEIVYAEEMPTILRLGGFHLLMCFMRVVGFIMTGSGLEDLWTQIYARVTVSHMVIW
;
A
#
# COMPACT_ATOMS: atom_id res chain seq x y z
N MET A 1 21.03 -3.63 24.85
CA MET A 1 20.86 -2.49 23.93
C MET A 1 21.01 -1.22 24.75
N ASP A 2 21.94 -0.37 24.33
CA ASP A 2 22.19 0.94 24.95
C ASP A 2 21.06 1.92 24.65
N ASP A 3 21.12 3.10 25.27
CA ASP A 3 20.03 4.08 25.19
C ASP A 3 19.85 4.66 23.79
N ILE A 4 20.93 4.80 23.03
CA ILE A 4 20.90 5.21 21.62
C ILE A 4 20.20 4.15 20.78
N GLY A 5 20.54 2.87 20.97
CA GLY A 5 19.87 1.76 20.30
C GLY A 5 18.37 1.72 20.58
N ARG A 6 17.92 1.99 21.81
CA ARG A 6 16.48 2.07 22.14
C ARG A 6 15.76 3.17 21.37
N GLN A 7 16.35 4.35 21.25
CA GLN A 7 15.74 5.48 20.55
C GLN A 7 15.62 5.24 19.04
N ILE A 8 16.64 4.62 18.46
CA ILE A 8 16.64 4.21 17.05
C ILE A 8 15.53 3.18 16.83
N VAL A 9 15.43 2.16 17.69
CA VAL A 9 14.36 1.17 17.62
C VAL A 9 12.99 1.84 17.70
N VAL A 10 12.74 2.78 18.61
CA VAL A 10 11.45 3.49 18.66
C VAL A 10 11.14 4.26 17.37
N ARG A 11 12.13 4.89 16.76
CA ARG A 11 11.93 5.62 15.50
C ARG A 11 11.66 4.68 14.33
N LEU A 12 12.34 3.53 14.29
CA LEU A 12 12.18 2.51 13.25
C LEU A 12 10.91 1.66 13.45
N SER A 13 10.52 1.34 14.69
CA SER A 13 9.32 0.56 15.00
C SER A 13 8.02 1.27 14.63
N ASN A 14 8.07 2.58 14.37
CA ASN A 14 6.94 3.35 13.83
C ASN A 14 6.98 3.47 12.29
N ILE A 15 7.92 2.80 11.63
CA ILE A 15 8.01 2.71 10.18
C ILE A 15 7.42 1.35 9.79
N ILE A 16 6.23 1.39 9.20
CA ILE A 16 5.49 0.18 8.76
C ILE A 16 5.88 -0.17 7.30
N ASP A 17 6.79 0.60 6.70
CA ASP A 17 7.30 0.35 5.35
C ASP A 17 8.26 -0.83 5.37
N LEU A 18 7.73 -2.03 5.09
CA LEU A 18 8.58 -3.17 4.76
C LEU A 18 9.31 -2.86 3.44
N VAL A 19 10.64 -3.03 3.42
CA VAL A 19 11.44 -3.11 2.18
C VAL A 19 11.12 -4.44 1.49
N ALA A 20 9.89 -4.57 0.98
CA ALA A 20 9.41 -5.75 0.28
C ALA A 20 9.51 -5.60 -1.24
N VAL A 21 9.57 -4.36 -1.75
CA VAL A 21 9.49 -4.09 -3.20
C VAL A 21 10.68 -4.70 -3.97
N GLU A 22 11.84 -4.92 -3.33
CA GLU A 22 13.05 -5.39 -4.02
C GLU A 22 13.76 -6.60 -3.36
N GLY A 23 13.08 -7.31 -2.45
CA GLY A 23 13.61 -8.56 -1.88
C GLY A 23 13.78 -9.63 -2.96
N ILE A 24 14.91 -10.35 -2.95
CA ILE A 24 15.06 -11.63 -3.64
C ILE A 24 14.17 -12.62 -2.90
N TYR A 25 12.94 -12.75 -3.38
CA TYR A 25 12.09 -13.81 -2.95
C TYR A 25 12.66 -15.15 -3.44
N HIS A 26 12.80 -16.13 -2.55
CA HIS A 26 12.99 -17.51 -2.99
C HIS A 26 11.94 -17.82 -4.06
N LEU A 27 12.28 -18.55 -5.12
CA LEU A 27 11.35 -18.83 -6.21
C LEU A 27 10.01 -19.40 -5.71
N ILE A 28 10.05 -20.19 -4.65
CA ILE A 28 8.89 -20.74 -3.95
C ILE A 28 8.13 -19.66 -3.17
N CYS A 29 8.82 -18.78 -2.43
CA CYS A 29 8.23 -17.65 -1.71
C CYS A 29 7.63 -16.60 -2.65
N TYR A 30 8.26 -16.30 -3.79
CA TYR A 30 7.74 -15.42 -4.83
C TYR A 30 6.47 -16.01 -5.42
N LYS A 31 6.51 -17.30 -5.80
CA LYS A 31 5.32 -18.03 -6.26
C LYS A 31 4.23 -18.07 -5.21
N ASN A 32 4.56 -18.10 -3.90
CA ASN A 32 3.60 -18.08 -2.80
C ASN A 32 3.05 -16.68 -2.49
N LEU A 33 3.85 -15.63 -2.68
CA LEU A 33 3.44 -14.24 -2.50
C LEU A 33 2.57 -13.76 -3.67
N MET A 34 2.94 -14.15 -4.89
CA MET A 34 2.20 -13.91 -6.13
C MET A 34 1.10 -14.95 -6.37
N ARG A 35 0.99 -15.97 -5.50
CA ARG A 35 -0.19 -16.83 -5.45
C ARG A 35 -1.31 -15.99 -4.86
N ASP A 36 -2.35 -15.76 -5.67
CA ASP A 36 -3.66 -15.37 -5.15
C ASP A 36 -4.00 -16.31 -4.00
N THR A 37 -4.05 -15.81 -2.76
CA THR A 37 -4.38 -16.66 -1.61
C THR A 37 -5.75 -17.30 -1.83
N PRO A 38 -5.86 -18.64 -1.97
CA PRO A 38 -7.10 -19.31 -1.64
C PRO A 38 -7.20 -19.24 -0.12
N GLY A 39 -8.34 -18.79 0.40
CA GLY A 39 -8.63 -18.92 1.82
C GLY A 39 -8.34 -20.35 2.27
N SER A 40 -7.62 -20.48 3.38
CA SER A 40 -7.34 -21.77 4.00
C SER A 40 -8.67 -22.42 4.39
N SER A 41 -9.12 -23.37 3.59
CA SER A 41 -9.92 -24.49 4.07
C SER A 41 -9.45 -25.73 3.32
N LYS A 42 -8.87 -26.68 4.04
CA LYS A 42 -8.80 -28.06 3.59
C LYS A 42 -10.24 -28.51 3.36
N ASP A 43 -10.70 -28.50 2.12
CA ASP A 43 -11.81 -29.33 1.67
C ASP A 43 -11.88 -29.40 0.14
N SER A 44 -11.79 -30.63 -0.37
CA SER A 44 -12.16 -31.08 -1.71
C SER A 44 -11.36 -30.49 -2.89
N GLN A 45 -10.50 -31.34 -3.47
CA GLN A 45 -9.69 -31.18 -4.69
C GLN A 45 -10.47 -30.84 -5.98
N GLY A 46 -11.75 -30.43 -5.89
CA GLY A 46 -12.61 -30.03 -7.02
C GLY A 46 -13.11 -28.58 -7.00
N LYS A 47 -12.90 -27.81 -5.91
CA LYS A 47 -13.45 -26.44 -5.76
C LYS A 47 -12.49 -25.31 -6.18
N ASP A 48 -11.17 -25.52 -6.11
CA ASP A 48 -10.16 -24.46 -6.30
C ASP A 48 -10.04 -24.02 -7.78
N GLY A 49 -10.08 -24.97 -8.72
CA GLY A 49 -10.03 -24.68 -10.16
C GLY A 49 -11.22 -23.85 -10.65
N ARG A 50 -12.44 -24.12 -10.14
CA ARG A 50 -13.65 -23.35 -10.50
C ARG A 50 -13.62 -21.92 -9.97
N GLN A 51 -13.11 -21.73 -8.75
CA GLN A 51 -13.02 -20.39 -8.18
C GLN A 51 -11.95 -19.56 -8.92
N SER A 52 -10.81 -20.16 -9.26
CA SER A 52 -9.80 -19.52 -10.11
C SER A 52 -10.34 -19.19 -11.51
N ALA A 53 -11.03 -20.14 -12.16
CA ALA A 53 -11.68 -19.93 -13.45
C ALA A 53 -12.74 -18.80 -13.39
N PHE A 54 -13.47 -18.70 -12.27
CA PHE A 54 -14.44 -17.64 -12.06
C PHE A 54 -13.79 -16.26 -11.93
N LEU A 55 -12.67 -16.17 -11.21
CA LEU A 55 -11.91 -14.91 -11.10
C LEU A 55 -11.34 -14.49 -12.46
N LYS A 56 -10.84 -15.43 -13.26
CA LYS A 56 -10.41 -15.17 -14.66
C LYS A 56 -11.58 -14.67 -15.51
N LEU A 57 -12.77 -15.25 -15.35
CA LEU A 57 -13.98 -14.76 -16.03
C LEU A 57 -14.34 -13.33 -15.61
N CYS A 58 -14.26 -13.00 -14.33
CA CYS A 58 -14.50 -11.64 -13.84
C CYS A 58 -13.50 -10.65 -14.43
N SER A 59 -12.21 -10.99 -14.40
CA SER A 59 -11.13 -10.20 -15.00
C SER A 59 -11.31 -10.01 -16.51
N TYR A 60 -11.78 -11.03 -17.23
CA TYR A 60 -12.14 -10.93 -18.64
C TYR A 60 -13.29 -9.95 -18.87
N MET A 61 -14.35 -10.02 -18.07
CA MET A 61 -15.49 -9.09 -18.18
C MET A 61 -15.08 -7.65 -17.89
N GLU A 62 -14.22 -7.43 -16.90
CA GLU A 62 -13.74 -6.09 -16.53
C GLU A 62 -12.78 -5.50 -17.56
N SER A 63 -11.89 -6.31 -18.14
CA SER A 63 -10.87 -5.87 -19.12
C SER A 63 -11.34 -5.81 -20.58
N SER A 64 -12.49 -6.44 -20.90
CA SER A 64 -13.09 -6.37 -22.23
C SER A 64 -13.49 -4.92 -22.60
N ASP A 65 -13.67 -4.59 -23.88
CA ASP A 65 -14.32 -3.33 -24.27
C ASP A 65 -15.86 -3.43 -24.23
N ASP A 66 -16.39 -4.66 -24.28
CA ASP A 66 -17.84 -4.91 -24.28
C ASP A 66 -18.43 -4.67 -22.89
N CYS A 67 -19.62 -4.07 -22.83
CA CYS A 67 -20.39 -3.92 -21.58
C CYS A 67 -21.55 -4.91 -21.47
N GLN A 68 -21.82 -5.69 -22.53
CA GLN A 68 -22.90 -6.67 -22.60
C GLN A 68 -22.35 -8.01 -23.07
N PHE A 69 -22.74 -9.06 -22.37
CA PHE A 69 -22.28 -10.42 -22.64
C PHE A 69 -23.48 -11.37 -22.63
N SER A 70 -23.56 -12.29 -23.59
CA SER A 70 -24.52 -13.38 -23.49
C SER A 70 -24.07 -14.39 -22.44
N LEU A 71 -25.01 -14.93 -21.67
CA LEU A 71 -24.73 -15.92 -20.64
C LEU A 71 -24.13 -17.20 -21.23
N GLY A 72 -24.51 -17.57 -22.46
CA GLY A 72 -23.88 -18.63 -23.22
C GLY A 72 -22.38 -18.38 -23.46
N LYS A 73 -22.00 -17.19 -23.95
CA LYS A 73 -20.59 -16.84 -24.20
C LYS A 73 -19.77 -16.81 -22.92
N LEU A 74 -20.34 -16.32 -21.82
CA LEU A 74 -19.68 -16.33 -20.51
C LEU A 74 -19.51 -17.76 -19.97
N ALA A 75 -20.49 -18.63 -20.18
CA ALA A 75 -20.39 -20.03 -19.80
C ALA A 75 -19.31 -20.76 -20.61
N GLU A 76 -19.26 -20.56 -21.93
CA GLU A 76 -18.20 -21.12 -22.80
C GLU A 76 -16.81 -20.64 -22.36
N LYS A 77 -16.65 -19.34 -22.08
CA LYS A 77 -15.38 -18.81 -21.56
C LYS A 77 -15.00 -19.36 -20.20
N PHE A 78 -15.99 -19.59 -19.32
CA PHE A 78 -15.75 -20.23 -18.03
C PHE A 78 -15.30 -21.69 -18.20
N GLU A 79 -15.95 -22.45 -19.09
CA GLU A 79 -15.58 -23.84 -19.41
C GLU A 79 -14.15 -23.94 -19.96
N GLU A 80 -13.74 -22.99 -20.81
CA GLU A 80 -12.35 -22.87 -21.29
C GLU A 80 -11.35 -22.66 -20.15
N PHE A 81 -11.70 -21.87 -19.13
CA PHE A 81 -10.82 -21.66 -17.98
C PHE A 81 -10.81 -22.82 -16.98
N CYS A 82 -11.79 -23.72 -17.06
CA CYS A 82 -12.03 -24.76 -16.07
C CYS A 82 -11.80 -26.19 -16.60
N ASP A 83 -11.43 -26.35 -17.88
CA ASP A 83 -11.17 -27.62 -18.57
C ASP A 83 -12.25 -28.69 -18.32
N THR A 84 -13.51 -28.26 -18.15
CA THR A 84 -14.65 -29.13 -17.84
C THR A 84 -15.89 -28.65 -18.58
N LYS A 85 -16.60 -29.57 -19.25
CA LYS A 85 -17.86 -29.31 -19.95
C LYS A 85 -19.03 -29.87 -19.16
N GLU A 86 -19.65 -29.03 -18.35
CA GLU A 86 -20.78 -29.43 -17.50
C GLU A 86 -22.06 -28.70 -17.89
N SER A 87 -23.17 -29.42 -17.99
CA SER A 87 -24.46 -28.87 -18.46
C SER A 87 -25.07 -27.78 -17.56
N TYR A 88 -24.59 -27.65 -16.32
CA TYR A 88 -25.13 -26.71 -15.33
C TYR A 88 -24.33 -25.40 -15.19
N VAL A 89 -23.25 -25.23 -15.98
CA VAL A 89 -22.36 -24.06 -15.89
C VAL A 89 -23.10 -22.74 -16.08
N ARG A 90 -24.05 -22.66 -17.03
CA ARG A 90 -24.82 -21.42 -17.29
C ARG A 90 -25.56 -20.92 -16.05
N ARG A 91 -26.25 -21.81 -15.33
CA ARG A 91 -26.98 -21.46 -14.10
C ARG A 91 -26.00 -21.02 -13.02
N TRP A 92 -24.92 -21.78 -12.85
CA TRP A 92 -23.91 -21.51 -11.84
C TRP A 92 -23.19 -20.16 -12.06
N VAL A 93 -22.75 -19.88 -13.29
CA VAL A 93 -22.09 -18.62 -13.68
C VAL A 93 -23.02 -17.45 -13.41
N ARG A 94 -24.30 -17.54 -13.80
CA ARG A 94 -25.29 -16.48 -13.53
C ARG A 94 -25.41 -16.19 -12.03
N GLU A 95 -25.63 -17.22 -11.21
CA GLU A 95 -25.76 -17.04 -9.76
C GLU A 95 -24.48 -16.49 -9.12
N LYS A 96 -23.32 -16.96 -9.57
CA LYS A 96 -22.02 -16.51 -9.04
C LYS A 96 -21.70 -15.07 -9.44
N LEU A 97 -21.99 -14.67 -10.68
CA LEU A 97 -21.87 -13.28 -11.12
C LEU A 97 -22.80 -12.37 -10.31
N GLN A 98 -24.05 -12.79 -10.08
CA GLN A 98 -24.99 -12.02 -9.24
C GLN A 98 -24.50 -11.88 -7.80
N ARG A 99 -23.93 -12.94 -7.21
CA ARG A 99 -23.34 -12.87 -5.85
C ARG A 99 -22.08 -11.99 -5.81
N HIS A 100 -21.25 -11.99 -6.85
CA HIS A 100 -19.98 -11.26 -6.87
C HIS A 100 -20.15 -9.77 -7.20
N PHE A 101 -20.87 -9.45 -8.27
CA PHE A 101 -21.06 -8.07 -8.72
C PHE A 101 -22.28 -7.38 -8.09
N GLY A 102 -23.26 -8.13 -7.59
CA GLY A 102 -24.46 -7.59 -6.95
C GLY A 102 -25.21 -6.64 -7.88
N GLU A 103 -25.45 -5.43 -7.39
CA GLU A 103 -26.13 -4.35 -8.12
C GLU A 103 -25.32 -3.78 -9.29
N LYS A 104 -24.02 -4.10 -9.40
CA LYS A 104 -23.18 -3.63 -10.51
C LYS A 104 -23.49 -4.31 -11.83
N ILE A 105 -24.23 -5.42 -11.85
CA ILE A 105 -24.66 -6.07 -13.09
C ILE A 105 -26.18 -5.98 -13.27
N THR A 106 -26.61 -5.92 -14.52
CA THR A 106 -28.02 -6.06 -14.90
C THR A 106 -28.21 -7.32 -15.71
N VAL A 107 -29.13 -8.18 -15.28
CA VAL A 107 -29.45 -9.44 -15.95
C VAL A 107 -30.76 -9.29 -16.71
N THR A 108 -30.71 -9.37 -18.05
CA THR A 108 -31.88 -9.22 -18.92
C THR A 108 -32.19 -10.54 -19.61
N GLY A 109 -33.37 -11.10 -19.38
CA GLY A 109 -33.85 -12.30 -20.07
C GLY A 109 -35.00 -11.96 -21.01
N LEU A 110 -34.93 -12.43 -22.26
CA LEU A 110 -36.02 -12.37 -23.24
C LEU A 110 -36.49 -13.79 -23.55
N GLN A 111 -37.79 -14.01 -23.67
CA GLN A 111 -38.32 -15.32 -24.07
C GLN A 111 -37.71 -15.75 -25.42
N ALA A 112 -37.28 -17.01 -25.50
CA ALA A 112 -36.61 -17.60 -26.65
C ALA A 112 -35.25 -16.98 -27.07
N LYS A 113 -34.64 -16.12 -26.25
CA LYS A 113 -33.28 -15.58 -26.47
C LYS A 113 -32.37 -15.87 -25.28
N ASP A 114 -31.06 -15.87 -25.52
CA ASP A 114 -30.08 -16.05 -24.45
C ASP A 114 -30.13 -14.88 -23.45
N THR A 115 -29.82 -15.16 -22.18
CA THR A 115 -29.80 -14.15 -21.12
C THR A 115 -28.61 -13.23 -21.32
N ILE A 116 -28.81 -11.91 -21.26
CA ILE A 116 -27.74 -10.91 -21.37
C ILE A 116 -27.34 -10.43 -19.97
N ILE A 117 -26.03 -10.49 -19.69
CA ILE A 117 -25.40 -9.91 -18.51
C ILE A 117 -24.77 -8.59 -18.95
N THR A 118 -25.26 -7.49 -18.39
CA THR A 118 -24.69 -6.15 -18.61
C THR A 118 -23.84 -5.76 -17.41
N LEU A 119 -22.57 -5.47 -17.64
CA LEU A 119 -21.66 -4.86 -16.68
C LEU A 119 -21.43 -3.41 -17.16
N PRO A 120 -22.10 -2.40 -16.57
CA PRO A 120 -21.98 -1.02 -16.99
C PRO A 120 -20.54 -0.55 -16.85
N LYS A 121 -19.96 -0.12 -17.97
CA LYS A 121 -18.64 0.50 -18.02
C LYS A 121 -18.80 2.01 -18.09
N LEU A 122 -17.83 2.71 -17.52
CA LEU A 122 -17.70 4.15 -17.76
C LEU A 122 -17.43 4.33 -19.26
N LYS A 123 -18.40 4.90 -19.99
CA LYS A 123 -18.30 5.09 -21.46
C LYS A 123 -17.14 5.99 -21.89
N LYS A 124 -16.58 6.74 -20.94
CA LYS A 124 -15.43 7.63 -21.15
C LYS A 124 -14.45 7.41 -20.01
N CYS A 125 -13.27 6.89 -20.34
CA CYS A 125 -12.11 7.04 -19.47
C CYS A 125 -11.67 8.49 -19.60
N LEU A 126 -11.67 9.24 -18.49
CA LEU A 126 -11.17 10.61 -18.48
C LEU A 126 -9.66 10.58 -18.74
N THR A 127 -9.18 11.43 -19.64
CA THR A 127 -7.73 11.58 -19.85
C THR A 127 -7.06 12.09 -18.59
N ALA A 128 -5.75 11.86 -18.43
CA ALA A 128 -4.98 12.44 -17.32
C ALA A 128 -5.11 13.96 -17.25
N GLN A 129 -5.23 14.63 -18.41
CA GLN A 129 -5.48 16.06 -18.51
C GLN A 129 -6.89 16.45 -18.03
N GLU A 130 -7.91 15.66 -18.35
CA GLU A 130 -9.26 15.89 -17.83
C GLU A 130 -9.33 15.67 -16.33
N ILE A 131 -8.70 14.60 -15.82
CA ILE A 131 -8.59 14.32 -14.37
C ILE A 131 -7.86 15.46 -13.66
N SER A 132 -6.82 16.04 -14.26
CA SER A 132 -6.07 17.12 -13.64
C SER A 132 -6.87 18.40 -13.43
N TYR A 133 -7.95 18.64 -14.20
CA TYR A 133 -8.86 19.77 -13.95
C TYR A 133 -9.80 19.55 -12.76
N PHE A 134 -10.01 18.29 -12.34
CA PHE A 134 -10.82 17.98 -11.16
C PHE A 134 -9.96 18.04 -9.90
N GLY A 135 -10.37 18.88 -8.93
CA GLY A 135 -9.72 18.93 -7.62
C GLY A 135 -8.34 19.58 -7.64
N GLN A 136 -8.14 20.67 -8.39
CA GLN A 136 -6.88 21.43 -8.31
C GLN A 136 -6.79 22.23 -7.02
N ILE A 137 -5.61 22.24 -6.41
CA ILE A 137 -5.26 23.20 -5.36
C ILE A 137 -4.74 24.48 -6.05
N PRO A 138 -5.28 25.67 -5.72
CA PRO A 138 -4.72 26.93 -6.19
C PRO A 138 -3.25 27.05 -5.78
N ILE A 139 -2.38 27.28 -6.77
CA ILE A 139 -0.93 27.40 -6.55
C ILE A 139 -0.65 28.65 -5.72
N LYS A 140 0.06 28.46 -4.61
CA LYS A 140 0.68 29.54 -3.85
C LYS A 140 2.13 29.67 -4.27
N LEU A 141 2.44 30.75 -4.98
CA LEU A 141 3.80 31.05 -5.44
C LEU A 141 4.72 31.24 -4.23
N TYR A 142 5.85 30.56 -4.25
CA TYR A 142 6.87 30.70 -3.21
C TYR A 142 8.16 31.25 -3.81
N LYS A 143 8.62 32.37 -3.26
CA LYS A 143 9.92 32.95 -3.59
C LYS A 143 10.80 32.90 -2.36
N LYS A 144 11.90 32.16 -2.46
CA LYS A 144 12.89 32.05 -1.40
C LYS A 144 13.44 33.45 -1.06
N SER A 145 13.19 33.91 0.16
CA SER A 145 13.64 35.20 0.66
C SER A 145 14.69 35.08 1.77
N LYS A 146 14.68 33.97 2.52
CA LYS A 146 15.56 33.70 3.65
C LYS A 146 16.07 32.26 3.60
N SER A 147 17.16 32.02 4.31
CA SER A 147 17.73 30.69 4.54
C SER A 147 17.07 30.05 5.76
N GLY A 148 16.27 29.01 5.56
CA GLY A 148 15.59 28.30 6.64
C GLY A 148 16.51 27.31 7.35
N ILE A 149 17.41 26.67 6.59
CA ILE A 149 18.30 25.62 7.08
C ILE A 149 19.26 26.11 8.16
N GLU A 150 19.64 27.39 8.13
CA GLU A 150 20.47 28.03 9.16
C GLU A 150 19.80 28.04 10.54
N LYS A 151 18.46 28.00 10.59
CA LYS A 151 17.70 27.91 11.85
C LYS A 151 17.54 26.48 12.34
N VAL A 152 17.95 25.48 11.57
CA VAL A 152 17.84 24.06 11.95
C VAL A 152 18.77 23.80 13.12
N LYS A 153 18.19 23.51 14.28
CA LYS A 153 18.94 23.09 15.47
C LYS A 153 19.08 21.58 15.43
N VAL A 154 20.31 21.11 15.23
CA VAL A 154 20.66 19.71 15.45
C VAL A 154 20.78 19.51 16.96
N ALA A 155 19.71 18.97 17.57
CA ALA A 155 19.79 18.53 18.95
C ALA A 155 20.54 17.20 19.03
N LYS A 156 21.40 17.04 20.04
CA LYS A 156 21.80 15.70 20.48
C LYS A 156 20.53 14.94 20.82
N VAL A 157 20.44 13.69 20.40
CA VAL A 157 19.29 12.86 20.74
C VAL A 157 19.31 12.67 22.27
N SER A 158 18.48 13.43 22.98
CA SER A 158 18.42 13.40 24.44
C SER A 158 17.60 12.20 24.89
N VAL A 159 18.15 11.48 25.87
CA VAL A 159 17.68 10.19 26.42
C VAL A 159 16.46 10.35 27.34
N GLU A 160 15.70 11.43 27.22
CA GLU A 160 14.42 11.50 27.92
C GLU A 160 13.47 10.54 27.21
N ALA A 161 13.50 9.30 27.69
CA ALA A 161 12.61 8.24 27.31
C ALA A 161 11.20 8.82 27.38
N THR A 162 10.59 9.07 26.21
CA THR A 162 9.15 9.07 26.14
C THR A 162 8.74 7.71 26.67
N ASP A 163 8.22 7.73 27.88
CA ASP A 163 7.78 6.60 28.65
C ASP A 163 7.12 5.58 27.71
N LEU A 164 7.83 4.49 27.42
CA LEU A 164 7.37 3.38 26.58
C LEU A 164 6.18 2.63 27.22
N THR A 165 5.73 3.12 28.37
CA THR A 165 4.55 2.70 29.11
C THR A 165 3.23 3.01 28.40
N LYS A 166 3.23 3.77 27.28
CA LYS A 166 2.05 3.84 26.40
C LYS A 166 1.85 2.49 25.70
N SER A 167 1.07 1.63 26.35
CA SER A 167 0.72 0.25 26.00
C SER A 167 0.48 -0.01 24.51
N ASN A 168 -0.07 0.95 23.77
CA ASN A 168 -0.48 0.77 22.38
C ASN A 168 0.69 0.56 21.39
N VAL A 169 1.87 1.19 21.59
CA VAL A 169 3.03 0.98 20.70
C VAL A 169 3.66 -0.38 20.96
N LEU A 170 3.77 -0.77 22.24
CA LEU A 170 4.25 -2.09 22.63
C LEU A 170 3.34 -3.21 22.12
N ASN A 171 2.03 -2.97 22.04
CA ASN A 171 1.06 -3.95 21.57
C ASN A 171 1.17 -4.24 20.07
N SER A 172 1.44 -3.24 19.21
CA SER A 172 1.68 -3.48 17.78
C SER A 172 2.93 -4.34 17.56
N ILE A 173 4.03 -3.95 18.21
CA ILE A 173 5.31 -4.69 18.11
C ILE A 173 5.17 -6.13 18.60
N LYS A 174 4.39 -6.36 19.67
CA LYS A 174 4.10 -7.71 20.17
C LYS A 174 3.31 -8.54 19.14
N LEU A 175 2.38 -7.95 18.40
CA LEU A 175 1.63 -8.65 17.36
C LEU A 175 2.51 -8.97 16.15
N ASP A 176 3.36 -8.03 15.71
CA ASP A 176 4.32 -8.25 14.62
C ASP A 176 5.29 -9.40 14.96
N ILE A 177 5.85 -9.37 16.18
CA ILE A 177 6.76 -10.41 16.67
C ILE A 177 6.02 -11.75 16.83
N LEU A 178 4.79 -11.74 17.36
CA LEU A 178 3.98 -12.95 17.52
C LEU A 178 3.65 -13.59 16.17
N TRP A 179 3.31 -12.78 15.18
CA TRP A 179 3.10 -13.23 13.80
C TRP A 179 4.38 -13.78 13.20
N ALA A 180 5.48 -13.03 13.23
CA ALA A 180 6.75 -13.46 12.64
C ALA A 180 7.26 -14.76 13.30
N SER A 181 7.15 -14.85 14.63
CA SER A 181 7.52 -16.06 15.39
C SER A 181 6.63 -17.23 15.02
N GLY A 182 5.30 -17.03 14.95
CA GLY A 182 4.37 -18.04 14.48
C GLY A 182 4.68 -18.49 13.07
N TYR A 183 4.93 -17.55 12.15
CA TYR A 183 5.25 -17.82 10.76
C TYR A 183 6.52 -18.66 10.61
N CYS A 184 7.59 -18.30 11.34
CA CYS A 184 8.85 -19.05 11.34
C CYS A 184 8.76 -20.42 12.02
N LEU A 185 8.12 -20.50 13.20
CA LEU A 185 8.05 -21.74 14.00
C LEU A 185 7.05 -22.75 13.44
N SER A 186 6.05 -22.28 12.69
CA SER A 186 4.98 -23.13 12.14
C SER A 186 5.24 -23.57 10.69
N ASN A 187 6.48 -23.44 10.18
CA ASN A 187 6.83 -23.68 8.78
C ASN A 187 5.90 -22.93 7.79
N CYS A 188 5.64 -21.65 8.05
CA CYS A 188 4.77 -20.80 7.21
C CYS A 188 3.30 -21.25 7.12
N SER A 189 2.81 -22.03 8.08
CA SER A 189 1.37 -22.40 8.14
C SER A 189 0.48 -21.31 8.76
N THR A 190 1.10 -20.33 9.44
CA THR A 190 0.41 -19.11 9.89
C THR A 190 0.04 -18.25 8.67
N PRO A 191 -1.17 -17.66 8.59
CA PRO A 191 -1.53 -16.74 7.52
C PRO A 191 -0.55 -15.56 7.38
N ASN A 192 -0.56 -14.91 6.22
CA ASN A 192 0.16 -13.64 6.04
C ASN A 192 -0.32 -12.58 7.06
N TRP A 193 0.44 -11.50 7.21
CA TRP A 193 0.15 -10.47 8.22
C TRP A 193 -1.30 -10.01 8.24
N ASN A 194 -1.89 -9.74 7.08
CA ASN A 194 -3.30 -9.33 6.97
C ASN A 194 -4.27 -10.41 7.47
N GLY A 195 -4.02 -11.68 7.12
CA GLY A 195 -4.80 -12.81 7.60
C GLY A 195 -4.65 -13.03 9.11
N PHE A 196 -3.44 -12.91 9.64
CA PHE A 196 -3.16 -12.98 11.07
C PHE A 196 -3.90 -11.87 11.83
N MET A 197 -3.81 -10.62 11.36
CA MET A 197 -4.52 -9.50 11.96
C MET A 197 -6.04 -9.69 11.88
N SER A 198 -6.56 -10.26 10.80
CA SER A 198 -7.98 -10.59 10.67
C SER A 198 -8.44 -11.66 11.69
N LEU A 199 -7.59 -12.65 11.97
CA LEU A 199 -7.87 -13.67 12.98
C LEU A 199 -7.81 -13.10 14.40
N VAL A 200 -6.77 -12.31 14.70
CA VAL A 200 -6.56 -11.70 16.03
C VAL A 200 -7.64 -10.68 16.36
N LEU A 201 -8.09 -9.91 15.37
CA LEU A 201 -9.06 -8.84 15.62
C LEU A 201 -10.50 -9.37 15.78
N GLU A 202 -10.78 -10.62 15.38
CA GLU A 202 -12.10 -11.23 15.22
C GLU A 202 -13.10 -10.32 14.46
N TRP A 203 -13.91 -10.87 13.55
CA TRP A 203 -14.90 -10.12 12.77
C TRP A 203 -16.08 -9.53 13.59
N THR A 204 -15.92 -9.40 14.90
CA THR A 204 -16.97 -9.03 15.86
C THR A 204 -17.13 -7.52 16.03
N LYS A 205 -16.23 -6.70 15.47
CA LYS A 205 -16.39 -5.23 15.49
C LYS A 205 -17.05 -4.72 14.20
N PRO A 206 -18.00 -3.78 14.29
CA PRO A 206 -18.55 -3.11 13.12
C PRO A 206 -17.41 -2.42 12.36
N PHE A 207 -17.31 -2.69 11.07
CA PHE A 207 -16.37 -2.02 10.17
C PHE A 207 -17.13 -1.04 9.27
N GLU A 208 -16.49 0.09 8.98
CA GLU A 208 -16.97 1.01 7.95
C GLU A 208 -16.30 0.69 6.62
N LYS A 209 -17.04 0.84 5.52
CA LYS A 209 -16.45 0.72 4.18
C LYS A 209 -15.52 1.91 3.96
N SER A 210 -14.22 1.65 3.81
CA SER A 210 -13.26 2.65 3.37
C SER A 210 -13.63 3.17 1.98
N LYS A 211 -13.47 4.47 1.77
CA LYS A 211 -13.64 5.10 0.45
C LYS A 211 -12.26 5.37 -0.15
N ILE A 212 -12.05 4.92 -1.38
CA ILE A 212 -10.90 5.35 -2.17
C ILE A 212 -11.24 6.74 -2.73
N VAL A 213 -10.49 7.74 -2.32
CA VAL A 213 -10.61 9.12 -2.82
C VAL A 213 -9.29 9.54 -3.44
N THR A 214 -9.36 10.20 -4.59
CA THR A 214 -8.22 10.89 -5.16
C THR A 214 -7.96 12.16 -4.35
N LEU A 215 -6.72 12.35 -3.91
CA LEU A 215 -6.31 13.62 -3.33
C LEU A 215 -6.26 14.70 -4.41
N PRO A 216 -6.47 15.97 -4.04
CA PRO A 216 -6.41 17.08 -4.98
C PRO A 216 -4.99 17.27 -5.55
N PHE A 217 -4.89 17.81 -6.76
CA PHE A 217 -3.65 17.92 -7.52
C PHE A 217 -3.03 19.32 -7.43
N ILE A 218 -1.71 19.39 -7.43
CA ILE A 218 -0.95 20.62 -7.68
C ILE A 218 -0.29 20.48 -9.04
N ASN A 219 -0.72 21.28 -10.01
CA ASN A 219 -0.26 21.16 -11.40
C ASN A 219 1.07 21.89 -11.64
N LEU A 220 2.11 21.47 -10.91
CA LEU A 220 3.49 21.92 -11.03
C LEU A 220 4.44 20.77 -10.72
N SER A 221 5.71 20.91 -11.10
CA SER A 221 6.73 19.90 -10.77
C SER A 221 6.79 19.67 -9.25
N PRO A 222 6.86 18.40 -8.77
CA PRO A 222 7.02 18.10 -7.34
C PRO A 222 8.26 18.73 -6.71
N SER A 223 9.29 18.96 -7.53
CA SER A 223 10.54 19.59 -7.11
C SER A 223 10.50 21.12 -7.07
N ASP A 224 9.43 21.75 -7.56
CA ASP A 224 9.24 23.20 -7.49
C ASP A 224 8.91 23.64 -6.06
N LEU A 225 9.51 24.74 -5.60
CA LEU A 225 9.32 25.20 -4.23
C LEU A 225 7.88 25.69 -3.97
N SER A 226 7.21 26.25 -4.98
CA SER A 226 5.81 26.65 -4.89
C SER A 226 4.91 25.44 -4.75
N THR A 227 5.25 24.31 -5.38
CA THR A 227 4.52 23.03 -5.19
C THR A 227 4.60 22.57 -3.75
N ILE A 228 5.82 22.52 -3.20
CA ILE A 228 6.05 22.06 -1.82
C ILE A 228 5.38 23.01 -0.82
N TYR A 229 5.51 24.32 -1.02
CA TYR A 229 4.85 25.33 -0.19
C TYR A 229 3.32 25.22 -0.25
N THR A 230 2.75 25.08 -1.46
CA THR A 230 1.31 24.89 -1.65
C THR A 230 0.81 23.63 -0.95
N ALA A 231 1.55 22.52 -1.03
CA ALA A 231 1.22 21.27 -0.36
C ALA A 231 1.23 21.42 1.17
N LEU A 232 2.23 22.11 1.73
CA LEU A 232 2.32 22.37 3.17
C LEU A 232 1.17 23.24 3.69
N GLU A 233 0.85 24.31 2.96
CA GLU A 233 -0.28 25.20 3.25
C GLU A 233 -1.62 24.47 3.17
N PHE A 234 -1.79 23.62 2.15
CA PHE A 234 -2.96 22.78 2.01
C PHE A 234 -3.09 21.81 3.18
N ALA A 235 -2.02 21.08 3.52
CA ALA A 235 -2.02 20.15 4.65
C ALA A 235 -2.36 20.86 5.97
N LEU A 236 -1.81 22.04 6.22
CA LEU A 236 -2.14 22.87 7.39
C LEU A 236 -3.62 23.27 7.43
N SER A 237 -4.18 23.69 6.28
CA SER A 237 -5.60 24.00 6.15
C SER A 237 -6.47 22.79 6.51
N GLU A 238 -6.16 21.62 5.96
CA GLU A 238 -6.92 20.39 6.21
C GLU A 238 -6.78 19.91 7.67
N THR A 239 -5.60 20.04 8.28
CA THR A 239 -5.40 19.79 9.72
C THR A 239 -6.32 20.69 10.56
N ARG A 240 -6.42 21.99 10.23
CA ARG A 240 -7.31 22.92 10.95
C ARG A 240 -8.79 22.57 10.77
N LYS A 241 -9.23 22.29 9.55
CA LYS A 241 -10.61 21.87 9.25
C LYS A 241 -10.98 20.57 9.97
N SER A 242 -10.02 19.66 10.10
CA SER A 242 -10.20 18.38 10.78
C SER A 242 -10.00 18.47 12.30
N HIS A 243 -9.82 19.68 12.85
CA HIS A 243 -9.62 19.93 14.28
C HIS A 243 -8.45 19.11 14.88
N GLN A 244 -7.46 18.80 14.04
CA GLN A 244 -6.24 18.10 14.46
C GLN A 244 -5.28 19.08 15.11
N ARG A 245 -4.66 18.66 16.22
CA ARG A 245 -3.74 19.51 16.99
C ARG A 245 -2.40 19.78 16.28
N SER A 246 -1.95 18.82 15.47
CA SER A 246 -0.62 18.86 14.86
C SER A 246 -0.71 18.49 13.38
N CYS A 247 -0.04 19.26 12.52
CA CYS A 247 0.14 18.93 11.11
C CYS A 247 1.48 18.20 10.96
N ILE A 248 1.44 16.93 10.53
CA ILE A 248 2.63 16.13 10.28
C ILE A 248 2.67 15.80 8.79
N VAL A 249 3.75 16.15 8.12
CA VAL A 249 3.91 15.90 6.68
C VAL A 249 5.19 15.11 6.44
N THR A 250 5.08 14.03 5.68
CA THR A 250 6.19 13.17 5.28
C THR A 250 6.61 13.50 3.86
N PHE A 251 7.92 13.60 3.60
CA PHE A 251 8.48 13.78 2.27
C PHE A 251 9.61 12.79 1.99
N ASP A 252 9.77 12.45 0.71
CA ASP A 252 10.97 11.77 0.23
C ASP A 252 12.22 12.62 0.46
N GLN A 253 13.38 11.98 0.55
CA GLN A 253 14.63 12.63 0.94
C GLN A 253 14.95 13.95 0.22
N PRO A 254 14.91 14.05 -1.12
CA PRO A 254 15.23 15.31 -1.80
C PRO A 254 14.18 16.41 -1.56
N LEU A 255 12.91 16.03 -1.38
CA LEU A 255 11.82 16.97 -1.11
C LEU A 255 11.83 17.41 0.35
N PHE A 256 12.20 16.52 1.27
CA PHE A 256 12.32 16.80 2.69
C PHE A 256 13.30 17.95 2.97
N GLN A 257 14.43 18.00 2.26
CA GLN A 257 15.40 19.09 2.41
C GLN A 257 14.79 20.44 1.98
N LYS A 258 14.10 20.47 0.83
CA LYS A 258 13.40 21.67 0.33
C LYS A 258 12.25 22.09 1.24
N ALA A 259 11.46 21.13 1.72
CA ALA A 259 10.36 21.38 2.65
C ALA A 259 10.89 21.94 3.98
N SER A 260 12.01 21.40 4.49
CA SER A 260 12.67 21.89 5.70
C SER A 260 13.05 23.36 5.54
N GLU A 261 13.72 23.70 4.44
CA GLU A 261 14.07 25.09 4.12
C GLU A 261 12.85 26.02 4.21
N ILE A 262 11.73 25.63 3.61
CA ILE A 262 10.49 26.42 3.62
C ILE A 262 9.91 26.53 5.03
N VAL A 263 9.72 25.41 5.73
CA VAL A 263 9.10 25.37 7.07
C VAL A 263 9.87 26.21 8.07
N TYR A 264 11.21 26.17 8.04
CA TYR A 264 12.03 26.98 8.94
C TYR A 264 12.12 28.46 8.51
N ALA A 265 12.16 28.75 7.20
CA ALA A 265 12.18 30.12 6.71
C ALA A 265 10.88 30.87 7.05
N GLU A 266 9.74 30.22 6.84
CA GLU A 266 8.39 30.76 7.03
C GLU A 266 7.80 30.47 8.43
N GLU A 267 8.56 29.79 9.30
CA GLU A 267 8.16 29.43 10.66
C GLU A 267 6.80 28.71 10.72
N MET A 268 6.58 27.81 9.75
CA MET A 268 5.31 27.11 9.60
C MET A 268 5.07 26.16 10.79
N PRO A 269 3.85 26.08 11.33
CA PRO A 269 3.51 25.17 12.43
C PRO A 269 3.30 23.72 11.94
N THR A 270 4.25 23.21 11.14
CA THR A 270 4.23 21.88 10.52
C THR A 270 5.41 21.07 11.00
N ILE A 271 5.15 19.83 11.43
CA ILE A 271 6.19 18.88 11.79
C ILE A 271 6.55 18.08 10.53
N LEU A 272 7.77 18.26 10.05
CA LEU A 272 8.28 17.49 8.91
C LEU A 272 8.87 16.16 9.36
N ARG A 273 8.61 15.12 8.59
CA ARG A 273 9.24 13.81 8.73
C ARG A 273 9.83 13.36 7.41
N LEU A 274 10.99 12.70 7.46
CA LEU A 274 11.49 11.94 6.33
C LEU A 274 10.56 10.73 6.12
N GLY A 275 10.23 10.43 4.86
CA GLY A 275 9.43 9.26 4.49
C GLY A 275 9.99 7.99 5.12
N GLY A 276 9.11 7.08 5.57
CA GLY A 276 9.49 5.89 6.35
C GLY A 276 10.55 5.05 5.65
N PHE A 277 10.31 4.71 4.39
CA PHE A 277 11.29 4.08 3.51
C PHE A 277 12.63 4.82 3.48
N HIS A 278 12.64 6.11 3.18
CA HIS A 278 13.88 6.90 3.10
C HIS A 278 14.62 6.98 4.44
N LEU A 279 13.89 7.05 5.57
CA LEU A 279 14.47 7.05 6.90
C LEU A 279 15.17 5.72 7.21
N LEU A 280 14.54 4.60 6.88
CA LEU A 280 15.13 3.28 7.00
C LEU A 280 16.37 3.16 6.11
N MET A 281 16.29 3.62 4.87
CA MET A 281 17.42 3.63 3.93
C MET A 281 18.59 4.46 4.44
N CYS A 282 18.35 5.66 5.00
CA CYS A 282 19.40 6.46 5.63
C CYS A 282 20.06 5.72 6.80
N PHE A 283 19.27 5.04 7.63
CA PHE A 283 19.80 4.25 8.74
C PHE A 283 20.66 3.08 8.27
N MET A 284 20.16 2.31 7.29
CA MET A 284 20.89 1.19 6.69
C MET A 284 22.21 1.64 6.07
N ARG A 285 22.23 2.78 5.38
CA ARG A 285 23.46 3.36 4.81
C ARG A 285 24.50 3.70 5.88
N VAL A 286 24.09 4.25 7.01
CA VAL A 286 25.01 4.55 8.12
C VAL A 286 25.59 3.27 8.71
N VAL A 287 24.76 2.24 8.90
CA VAL A 287 25.23 0.93 9.37
C VAL A 287 26.21 0.31 8.38
N GLY A 288 25.88 0.30 7.09
CA GLY A 288 26.76 -0.21 6.03
C GLY A 288 28.09 0.53 5.96
N PHE A 289 28.07 1.86 6.12
CA PHE A 289 29.29 2.67 6.18
C PHE A 289 30.16 2.32 7.40
N ILE A 290 29.58 2.23 8.59
CA ILE A 290 30.32 1.89 9.82
C ILE A 290 30.87 0.45 9.74
N MET A 291 30.10 -0.47 9.16
CA MET A 291 30.43 -1.89 9.06
C MET A 291 31.04 -2.26 7.70
N THR A 292 31.63 -1.30 7.00
CA THR A 292 32.28 -1.57 5.71
C THR A 292 33.36 -2.64 5.89
N GLY A 293 33.34 -3.65 5.01
CA GLY A 293 34.27 -4.80 5.08
C GLY A 293 33.89 -5.89 6.09
N SER A 294 32.76 -5.78 6.81
CA SER A 294 32.32 -6.82 7.75
C SER A 294 31.63 -8.02 7.10
N GLY A 295 31.50 -8.03 5.77
CA GLY A 295 30.66 -8.99 5.03
C GLY A 295 29.15 -8.71 5.13
N LEU A 296 28.74 -7.56 5.72
CA LEU A 296 27.33 -7.20 5.81
C LEU A 296 26.70 -7.06 4.41
N GLU A 297 27.40 -6.45 3.46
CA GLU A 297 26.94 -6.34 2.06
C GLU A 297 26.68 -7.73 1.43
N ASP A 298 27.59 -8.68 1.64
CA ASP A 298 27.48 -10.04 1.10
C ASP A 298 26.28 -10.79 1.70
N LEU A 299 26.05 -10.61 3.00
CA LEU A 299 24.89 -11.17 3.71
C LEU A 299 23.59 -10.59 3.18
N TRP A 300 23.50 -9.27 3.00
CA TRP A 300 22.30 -8.62 2.48
C TRP A 300 22.02 -8.99 1.03
N THR A 301 23.06 -9.29 0.25
CA THR A 301 22.92 -9.79 -1.14
C THR A 301 22.30 -11.20 -1.20
N GLN A 302 22.24 -11.94 -0.08
CA GLN A 302 21.45 -13.17 -0.01
C GLN A 302 19.94 -12.92 0.03
N ILE A 303 19.52 -11.72 0.44
CA ILE A 303 18.12 -11.35 0.65
C ILE A 303 17.64 -10.35 -0.40
N TYR A 304 18.50 -9.47 -0.91
CA TYR A 304 18.17 -8.40 -1.84
C TYR A 304 19.07 -8.45 -3.08
N ALA A 305 18.54 -7.96 -4.21
CA ALA A 305 19.35 -7.88 -5.43
C ALA A 305 20.58 -7.00 -5.17
N ARG A 306 21.74 -7.38 -5.72
CA ARG A 306 23.00 -6.68 -5.45
C ARG A 306 22.92 -5.17 -5.76
N VAL A 307 22.17 -4.79 -6.79
CA VAL A 307 21.89 -3.38 -7.14
C VAL A 307 21.11 -2.68 -6.02
N THR A 308 20.05 -3.29 -5.51
CA THR A 308 19.29 -2.81 -4.35
C THR A 308 20.18 -2.63 -3.12
N VAL A 309 21.02 -3.63 -2.81
CA VAL A 309 21.96 -3.56 -1.68
C VAL A 309 22.88 -2.36 -1.82
N SER A 310 23.40 -2.09 -3.03
CA SER A 310 24.23 -0.90 -3.26
C SER A 310 23.49 0.42 -2.98
N HIS A 311 22.19 0.48 -3.24
CA HIS A 311 21.36 1.63 -2.86
C HIS A 311 20.96 1.67 -1.37
N MET A 312 21.06 0.55 -0.65
CA MET A 312 20.69 0.42 0.76
C MET A 312 21.85 0.65 1.73
N VAL A 313 23.05 0.17 1.40
CA VAL A 313 24.19 0.10 2.34
C VAL A 313 25.49 0.70 1.81
N ILE A 314 25.57 1.07 0.52
CA ILE A 314 26.79 1.60 -0.11
C ILE A 314 26.61 3.08 -0.49
N TRP A 315 27.72 3.82 -0.50
CA TRP A 315 27.81 5.22 -0.94
C TRP A 315 27.89 5.36 -2.45
#